data_AF-A0A7K3TJN6-F1
#
_entry.id   AF-A0A7K3TJN6-F1
#
_cell.length_a   1.000
_cell.length_b   1.000
_cell.length_c   1.000
_cell.angle_alpha   90.00
_cell.angle_beta   90.00
_cell.angle_gamma   90.00
#
_symmetry.space_group_name_H-M   'P 1'
#
loop_
_entity.id
_entity.type
_entity.pdbx_description
1 polymer ?
#
loop_
_entity_poly.entity_id
_entity_poly.type
_entity_poly.pdbx_seq_one_letter_code
_entity_poly.pdbx_strand_id
1 'polypeptide(L)'
;MLGVVLGFAAGLVLGAAGFVIAGGGVPGIVVALVAAAGGYVGVSTLATPERKIGKTLASALPNGQKAADAIDAANARLKLIEGTLREVRDPTVRAEANDFIVATRDLVRYVDTDPGAWNTLRHYITVYGEQTSKLLESYVDVERSGAGDQLASARRETIEALQVLEKTAAGELSRAVSSKTLGIAADSEAIERLARMDGYSVDDAPDEDEAGTTAKTRTEEKQQ
;
A
#
# COMPACT_ATOMS: atom_id res chain seq x y z
N MET A 1 23.72 -0.24 3.07
CA MET A 1 25.20 -0.15 3.13
C MET A 1 25.68 0.46 4.46
N LEU A 2 25.22 1.65 4.87
CA LEU A 2 25.67 2.33 6.10
C LEU A 2 25.47 1.50 7.39
N GLY A 3 24.34 0.82 7.55
CA GLY A 3 24.06 -0.02 8.73
C GLY A 3 24.96 -1.25 8.86
N VAL A 4 25.42 -1.81 7.74
CA VAL A 4 26.38 -2.94 7.72
C VAL A 4 27.76 -2.46 8.15
N VAL A 5 28.17 -1.28 7.69
CA VAL A 5 29.46 -0.66 8.08
C VAL A 5 29.47 -0.28 9.56
N LEU A 6 28.38 0.31 10.07
CA LEU A 6 28.21 0.64 11.49
C LEU A 6 28.17 -0.61 12.38
N GLY A 7 27.46 -1.66 11.97
CA GLY A 7 27.41 -2.93 12.70
C GLY A 7 28.76 -3.66 12.74
N PHE A 8 29.50 -3.62 11.63
CA PHE A 8 30.86 -4.17 11.58
C PHE A 8 31.83 -3.40 12.48
N ALA A 9 31.78 -2.07 12.46
CA ALA A 9 32.62 -1.22 13.31
C ALA A 9 32.31 -1.43 14.81
N ALA A 10 31.03 -1.50 15.18
CA ALA A 10 30.61 -1.77 16.56
C ALA A 10 31.03 -3.19 17.02
N GLY A 11 30.90 -4.18 16.15
CA GLY A 11 31.37 -5.56 16.40
C GLY A 11 32.89 -5.65 16.58
N LEU A 12 33.67 -4.89 15.80
CA LEU A 12 35.12 -4.80 15.94
C LEU A 12 35.55 -4.18 17.27
N VAL A 13 34.86 -3.12 17.70
CA VAL A 13 35.14 -2.45 18.98
C VAL A 13 34.84 -3.37 20.17
N LEU A 14 33.71 -4.08 20.13
CA LEU A 14 33.34 -5.06 21.16
C LEU A 14 34.29 -6.26 21.16
N GLY A 15 34.70 -6.76 19.99
CA GLY A 15 35.68 -7.85 19.86
C GLY A 15 37.06 -7.47 20.39
N ALA A 16 37.53 -6.26 20.09
CA ALA A 16 38.80 -5.73 20.60
C ALA A 16 38.76 -5.55 22.13
N ALA A 17 37.66 -5.04 22.69
CA ALA A 17 37.47 -4.92 24.13
C ALA A 17 37.46 -6.30 24.83
N GLY A 18 36.76 -7.30 24.25
CA GLY A 18 36.74 -8.66 24.77
C GLY A 18 38.11 -9.35 24.74
N PHE A 19 38.91 -9.09 23.71
CA PHE A 19 40.27 -9.61 23.58
C PHE A 19 41.22 -9.04 24.64
N VAL A 20 41.10 -7.75 24.98
CA VAL A 20 41.90 -7.07 25.99
C VAL A 20 41.53 -7.53 27.41
N ILE A 21 40.23 -7.70 27.69
CA ILE A 21 39.74 -8.13 29.01
C ILE A 21 40.12 -9.58 29.32
N ALA A 22 40.15 -10.47 28.30
CA ALA A 22 40.50 -11.87 28.47
C ALA A 22 42.02 -12.15 28.55
N GLY A 23 42.86 -11.10 28.54
CA GLY A 23 44.32 -11.22 28.72
C GLY A 23 45.11 -11.71 27.51
N GLY A 24 44.47 -11.85 26.34
CA GLY A 24 45.10 -12.30 25.09
C GLY A 24 45.40 -13.81 25.01
N GLY A 25 45.27 -14.39 23.81
CA GLY A 25 45.49 -15.81 23.52
C GLY A 25 44.32 -16.48 22.78
N VAL A 26 44.45 -17.78 22.45
CA VAL A 26 43.40 -18.60 21.77
C VAL A 26 42.01 -18.45 22.40
N PRO A 27 41.82 -18.47 23.74
CA PRO A 27 40.49 -18.26 24.33
C PRO A 27 39.93 -16.84 24.10
N GLY A 28 40.79 -15.82 24.05
CA GLY A 28 40.38 -14.44 23.73
C GLY A 28 39.88 -14.28 22.30
N ILE A 29 40.43 -15.05 21.35
CA ILE A 29 39.97 -15.07 19.93
C ILE A 29 38.57 -15.67 19.83
N VAL A 30 38.27 -16.73 20.59
CA VAL A 30 36.94 -17.35 20.60
C VAL A 30 35.90 -16.39 21.19
N VAL A 31 36.21 -15.74 22.31
CA VAL A 31 35.32 -14.73 22.92
C VAL A 31 35.10 -13.54 21.99
N ALA A 32 36.16 -13.05 21.34
CA ALA A 32 36.07 -11.95 20.37
C ALA A 32 35.22 -12.31 19.15
N LEU A 33 35.34 -13.54 18.63
CA LEU A 33 34.51 -14.02 17.51
C LEU A 33 33.04 -14.17 17.90
N VAL A 34 32.75 -14.70 19.08
CA VAL A 34 31.37 -14.82 19.59
C VAL A 34 30.76 -13.44 19.85
N ALA A 35 31.52 -12.51 20.42
CA ALA A 35 31.08 -11.13 20.64
C ALA A 35 30.90 -10.36 19.32
N ALA A 36 31.77 -10.59 18.32
CA ALA A 36 31.64 -9.98 17.00
C ALA A 36 30.43 -10.54 16.23
N ALA A 37 30.21 -11.85 16.28
CA ALA A 37 29.02 -12.47 15.69
C ALA A 37 27.75 -12.00 16.40
N GLY A 38 27.75 -11.97 17.74
CA GLY A 38 26.63 -11.47 18.54
C GLY A 38 26.35 -9.99 18.34
N GLY A 39 27.39 -9.16 18.23
CA GLY A 39 27.28 -7.74 17.92
C GLY A 39 26.79 -7.50 16.49
N TYR A 40 27.25 -8.28 15.51
CA TYR A 40 26.75 -8.20 14.14
C TYR A 40 25.29 -8.60 14.05
N VAL A 41 24.87 -9.70 14.70
CA VAL A 41 23.46 -10.12 14.74
C VAL A 41 22.62 -9.11 15.51
N GLY A 42 23.05 -8.66 16.69
CA GLY A 42 22.32 -7.69 17.52
C GLY A 42 22.18 -6.31 16.87
N VAL A 43 23.23 -5.80 16.22
CA VAL A 43 23.16 -4.52 15.50
C VAL A 43 22.43 -4.68 14.17
N SER A 44 22.55 -5.82 13.46
CA SER A 44 21.78 -6.02 12.23
C SER A 44 20.29 -6.20 12.50
N THR A 45 19.90 -6.80 13.62
CA THR A 45 18.48 -6.87 14.03
C THR A 45 17.96 -5.51 14.51
N LEU A 46 18.75 -4.70 15.22
CA LEU A 46 18.37 -3.32 15.61
C LEU A 46 18.42 -2.31 14.46
N ALA A 47 19.32 -2.50 13.50
CA ALA A 47 19.50 -1.61 12.35
C ALA A 47 18.65 -2.03 11.14
N THR A 48 17.85 -3.08 11.26
CA THR A 48 16.74 -3.30 10.32
C THR A 48 15.64 -2.35 10.79
N PRO A 49 15.42 -1.20 10.12
CA PRO A 49 14.39 -0.27 10.55
C PRO A 49 13.06 -1.02 10.58
N GLU A 50 12.47 -1.07 11.76
CA GLU A 50 11.16 -1.66 12.00
C GLU A 50 10.17 -1.00 11.03
N ARG A 51 9.77 -1.75 10.00
CA ARG A 51 8.97 -1.21 8.91
C ARG A 51 7.60 -0.86 9.45
N LYS A 52 7.11 0.32 9.13
CA LYS A 52 5.81 0.78 9.56
C LYS A 52 4.85 0.62 8.39
N ILE A 53 3.67 0.10 8.68
CA ILE A 53 2.52 0.13 7.78
C ILE A 53 1.47 0.98 8.50
N GLY A 54 1.15 2.14 7.93
CA GLY A 54 0.43 3.19 8.64
C GLY A 54 1.13 3.65 9.93
N LYS A 55 0.46 3.50 11.09
CA LYS A 55 0.98 3.92 12.42
C LYS A 55 1.55 2.78 13.26
N THR A 56 1.51 1.54 12.78
CA THR A 56 1.92 0.35 13.54
C THR A 56 3.05 -0.40 12.83
N LEU A 57 3.77 -1.21 13.61
CA LEU A 57 4.87 -2.03 13.10
C LEU A 57 4.31 -3.10 12.15
N ALA A 58 4.91 -3.24 10.97
CA ALA A 58 4.57 -4.24 9.96
C ALA A 58 4.70 -5.67 10.51
N SER A 59 5.55 -5.88 11.52
CA SER A 59 5.72 -7.14 12.25
C SER A 59 4.57 -7.47 13.21
N ALA A 60 3.79 -6.48 13.63
CA ALA A 60 2.65 -6.64 14.54
C ALA A 60 1.32 -6.86 13.80
N LEU A 61 1.29 -6.62 12.49
CA LEU A 61 0.10 -6.79 11.65
C LEU A 61 0.13 -8.14 10.92
N PRO A 62 -0.99 -8.90 10.91
CA PRO A 62 -1.15 -10.01 9.99
C PRO A 62 -0.95 -9.51 8.55
N ASN A 63 -0.03 -10.15 7.80
CA ASN A 63 0.40 -9.74 6.46
C ASN A 63 1.15 -8.39 6.35
N GLY A 64 1.47 -7.69 7.44
CA GLY A 64 2.13 -6.39 7.39
C GLY A 64 3.49 -6.41 6.68
N GLN A 65 4.29 -7.47 6.87
CA GLN A 65 5.56 -7.62 6.14
C GLN A 65 5.35 -7.81 4.62
N LYS A 66 4.33 -8.58 4.21
CA LYS A 66 4.02 -8.80 2.79
C LYS A 66 3.48 -7.55 2.12
N ALA A 67 2.70 -6.75 2.85
CA ALA A 67 2.25 -5.42 2.45
C ALA A 67 3.44 -4.48 2.29
N ALA A 68 4.34 -4.40 3.27
CA ALA A 68 5.57 -3.60 3.20
C ALA A 68 6.41 -3.95 1.97
N ASP A 69 6.66 -5.25 1.75
CA ASP A 69 7.44 -5.70 0.60
C ASP A 69 6.74 -5.39 -0.75
N ALA A 70 5.40 -5.40 -0.79
CA ALA A 70 4.64 -5.03 -1.99
C ALA A 70 4.67 -3.52 -2.25
N ILE A 71 4.54 -2.71 -1.20
CA ILE A 71 4.65 -1.25 -1.24
C ILE A 71 6.07 -0.82 -1.66
N ASP A 72 7.11 -1.41 -1.06
CA ASP A 72 8.51 -1.16 -1.43
C ASP A 72 8.75 -1.52 -2.90
N ALA A 73 8.23 -2.66 -3.35
CA ALA A 73 8.33 -3.07 -4.74
C ALA A 73 7.64 -2.05 -5.66
N ALA A 74 6.41 -1.64 -5.35
CA ALA A 74 5.65 -0.65 -6.12
C ALA A 74 6.37 0.70 -6.20
N ASN A 75 6.82 1.23 -5.06
CA ASN A 75 7.55 2.49 -4.99
C ASN A 75 8.85 2.46 -5.80
N ALA A 76 9.59 1.35 -5.75
CA ALA A 76 10.80 1.20 -6.55
C ALA A 76 10.51 1.26 -8.06
N ARG A 77 9.40 0.65 -8.52
CA ARG A 77 9.01 0.67 -9.94
C ARG A 77 8.51 2.04 -10.36
N LEU A 78 7.67 2.67 -9.56
CA LEU A 78 7.21 4.04 -9.81
C LEU A 78 8.38 5.02 -9.92
N LYS A 79 9.42 4.85 -9.09
CA LYS A 79 10.63 5.68 -9.18
C LYS A 79 11.40 5.49 -10.49
N LEU A 80 11.41 4.28 -11.05
CA LEU A 80 12.01 4.02 -12.38
C LEU A 80 11.18 4.69 -13.48
N ILE A 81 9.86 4.53 -13.43
CA ILE A 81 8.92 5.15 -14.37
C ILE A 81 9.05 6.68 -14.32
N GLU A 82 9.13 7.28 -13.14
CA GLU A 82 9.38 8.71 -12.95
C GLU A 82 10.74 9.15 -13.49
N GLY A 83 11.74 8.28 -13.45
CA GLY A 83 13.04 8.50 -14.07
C GLY A 83 12.91 8.66 -15.58
N THR A 84 12.29 7.67 -16.24
CA THR A 84 12.03 7.68 -17.69
C THR A 84 11.13 8.84 -18.09
N LEU A 85 10.13 9.16 -17.27
CA LEU A 85 9.17 10.25 -17.51
C LEU A 85 9.84 11.63 -17.65
N ARG A 86 10.98 11.85 -16.99
CA ARG A 86 11.74 13.11 -17.12
C ARG A 86 12.37 13.28 -18.50
N GLU A 87 12.56 12.18 -19.22
CA GLU A 87 13.14 12.18 -20.57
C GLU A 87 12.09 12.48 -21.65
N VAL A 88 10.81 12.30 -21.33
CA VAL A 88 9.66 12.55 -22.20
C VAL A 88 9.46 14.05 -22.44
N ARG A 89 9.61 14.49 -23.69
CA ARG A 89 9.44 15.90 -24.10
C ARG A 89 7.98 16.26 -24.32
N ASP A 90 7.17 15.33 -24.82
CA ASP A 90 5.74 15.53 -25.06
C ASP A 90 4.95 15.77 -23.75
N PRO A 91 4.30 16.93 -23.59
CA PRO A 91 3.57 17.26 -22.36
C PRO A 91 2.32 16.39 -22.14
N THR A 92 1.68 15.89 -23.21
CA THR A 92 0.47 15.07 -23.10
C THR A 92 0.81 13.67 -22.63
N VAL A 93 1.84 13.04 -23.22
CA VAL A 93 2.31 11.73 -22.75
C VAL A 93 2.77 11.83 -21.29
N ARG A 94 3.40 12.96 -20.92
CA ARG A 94 3.81 13.20 -19.55
C ARG A 94 2.63 13.28 -18.58
N ALA A 95 1.54 13.95 -18.97
CA ALA A 95 0.33 14.07 -18.16
C ALA A 95 -0.30 12.69 -17.91
N GLU A 96 -0.52 11.91 -18.96
CA GLU A 96 -1.14 10.57 -18.88
C GLU A 96 -0.29 9.60 -18.03
N ALA A 97 1.03 9.66 -18.17
CA ALA A 97 1.92 8.85 -17.35
C ALA A 97 1.89 9.28 -15.87
N ASN A 98 1.72 10.58 -15.60
CA ASN A 98 1.54 11.09 -14.24
C ASN A 98 0.20 10.65 -13.64
N ASP A 99 -0.88 10.61 -14.42
CA ASP A 99 -2.19 10.12 -13.97
C ASP A 99 -2.12 8.63 -13.61
N PHE A 100 -1.45 7.82 -14.42
CA PHE A 100 -1.11 6.43 -14.07
C PHE A 100 -0.33 6.32 -12.75
N ILE A 101 0.68 7.17 -12.54
CA ILE A 101 1.47 7.19 -11.30
C ILE A 101 0.59 7.54 -10.11
N VAL A 102 -0.32 8.51 -10.24
CA VAL A 102 -1.27 8.91 -9.20
C VAL A 102 -2.22 7.76 -8.86
N ALA A 103 -2.84 7.14 -9.86
CA ALA A 103 -3.73 5.99 -9.65
C ALA A 103 -3.03 4.82 -8.96
N THR A 104 -1.77 4.53 -9.35
CA THR A 104 -0.97 3.48 -8.70
C THR A 104 -0.59 3.86 -7.27
N ARG A 105 -0.31 5.14 -6.99
CA ARG A 105 -0.04 5.64 -5.63
C ARG A 105 -1.26 5.54 -4.72
N ASP A 106 -2.46 5.73 -5.25
CA ASP A 106 -3.68 5.55 -4.48
C ASP A 106 -3.89 4.08 -4.10
N LEU A 107 -3.57 3.15 -4.99
CA LEU A 107 -3.53 1.72 -4.66
C LEU A 107 -2.47 1.39 -3.59
N VAL A 108 -1.28 2.00 -3.66
CA VAL A 108 -0.25 1.86 -2.61
C VAL A 108 -0.76 2.38 -1.27
N ARG A 109 -1.40 3.56 -1.24
CA ARG A 109 -1.97 4.14 -0.01
C ARG A 109 -3.07 3.26 0.58
N TYR A 110 -3.88 2.64 -0.27
CA TYR A 110 -4.89 1.69 0.18
C TYR A 110 -4.27 0.48 0.87
N VAL A 111 -3.22 -0.12 0.31
CA VAL A 111 -2.51 -1.25 0.95
C VAL A 111 -1.78 -0.85 2.23
N ASP A 112 -1.28 0.40 2.31
CA ASP A 112 -0.70 0.92 3.55
C ASP A 112 -1.75 1.06 4.68
N THR A 113 -3.00 1.37 4.31
CA THR A 113 -4.12 1.48 5.26
C THR A 113 -4.75 0.11 5.57
N ASP A 114 -4.81 -0.76 4.56
CA ASP A 114 -5.34 -2.12 4.64
C ASP A 114 -4.31 -3.14 4.13
N PRO A 115 -3.47 -3.68 5.04
CA PRO A 115 -2.44 -4.65 4.68
C PRO A 115 -3.00 -5.93 4.05
N GLY A 116 -4.30 -6.23 4.22
CA GLY A 116 -4.96 -7.38 3.60
C GLY A 116 -4.98 -7.33 2.07
N ALA A 117 -4.94 -6.13 1.50
CA ALA A 117 -4.98 -5.90 0.04
C ALA A 117 -3.60 -6.02 -0.65
N TRP A 118 -2.56 -6.47 0.05
CA TRP A 118 -1.20 -6.56 -0.49
C TRP A 118 -1.09 -7.39 -1.78
N ASN A 119 -1.92 -8.43 -1.93
CA ASN A 119 -1.87 -9.30 -3.10
C ASN A 119 -2.33 -8.56 -4.37
N THR A 120 -3.32 -7.66 -4.25
CA THR A 120 -3.80 -6.84 -5.37
C THR A 120 -2.69 -5.92 -5.89
N LEU A 121 -2.03 -5.18 -4.99
CA LEU A 121 -0.91 -4.31 -5.36
C LEU A 121 0.26 -5.11 -5.94
N ARG A 122 0.62 -6.25 -5.31
CA ARG A 122 1.68 -7.14 -5.78
C ARG A 122 1.39 -7.62 -7.20
N HIS A 123 0.17 -8.07 -7.47
CA HIS A 123 -0.22 -8.57 -8.78
C HIS A 123 -0.17 -7.45 -9.82
N TYR A 124 -0.79 -6.31 -9.52
CA TYR A 124 -0.83 -5.16 -10.41
C TYR A 124 0.58 -4.70 -10.82
N ILE A 125 1.48 -4.48 -9.85
CA ILE A 125 2.84 -4.01 -10.18
C ILE A 125 3.66 -5.07 -10.93
N THR A 126 3.43 -6.35 -10.67
CA THR A 126 4.17 -7.43 -11.34
C THR A 126 3.74 -7.59 -12.79
N VAL A 127 2.42 -7.50 -13.06
CA VAL A 127 1.88 -7.67 -14.42
C VAL A 127 2.09 -6.42 -15.25
N TYR A 128 1.79 -5.25 -14.69
CA TYR A 128 1.68 -4.00 -15.46
C TYR A 128 2.86 -3.05 -15.26
N GLY A 129 3.55 -3.11 -14.11
CA GLY A 129 4.63 -2.18 -13.79
C GLY A 129 5.82 -2.28 -14.75
N GLU A 130 6.24 -3.51 -15.10
CA GLU A 130 7.34 -3.72 -16.05
C GLU A 130 6.97 -3.28 -17.47
N GLN A 131 5.73 -3.57 -17.88
CA GLN A 131 5.23 -3.20 -19.21
C GLN A 131 5.17 -1.69 -19.39
N THR A 132 4.78 -0.96 -18.34
CA THR A 132 4.72 0.51 -18.36
C THR A 132 6.09 1.14 -18.55
N SER A 133 7.12 0.62 -17.88
CA SER A 133 8.50 1.10 -18.05
C SER A 133 9.00 0.89 -19.48
N LYS A 134 8.79 -0.31 -20.03
CA LYS A 134 9.21 -0.65 -21.41
C LYS A 134 8.48 0.19 -22.45
N LEU A 135 7.19 0.45 -22.24
CA LEU A 135 6.39 1.32 -23.10
C LEU A 135 6.96 2.74 -23.15
N LEU A 136 7.24 3.33 -21.99
CA LEU A 136 7.79 4.69 -21.90
C LEU A 136 9.21 4.78 -22.46
N GLU A 137 10.05 3.76 -22.23
CA GLU A 137 11.40 3.69 -22.79
C GLU A 137 11.35 3.64 -24.32
N SER A 138 10.52 2.76 -24.88
CA SER A 138 10.31 2.67 -26.33
C SER A 138 9.77 3.97 -26.92
N TYR A 139 8.89 4.67 -26.21
CA TYR A 139 8.38 5.97 -26.64
C TYR A 139 9.48 7.04 -26.68
N VAL A 140 10.30 7.12 -25.62
CA VAL A 140 11.44 8.06 -25.55
C VAL A 140 12.45 7.80 -26.68
N ASP A 141 12.70 6.54 -27.03
CA ASP A 141 13.59 6.19 -28.14
C ASP A 141 13.04 6.68 -29.49
N VAL A 142 11.75 6.50 -29.74
CA VAL A 142 11.09 7.03 -30.95
C VAL A 142 11.12 8.57 -30.96
N GLU A 143 10.86 9.22 -29.83
CA GLU A 143 10.92 10.68 -29.70
C GLU A 143 12.34 11.23 -29.98
N ARG A 144 13.38 10.52 -29.54
CA ARG A 144 14.78 10.88 -29.79
C ARG A 144 15.22 10.68 -31.23
N SER A 145 14.67 9.67 -31.91
CA SER A 145 15.00 9.36 -33.30
C SER A 145 14.58 10.47 -34.30
N GLY A 146 13.63 11.32 -33.92
CA GLY A 146 13.14 12.41 -34.77
C GLY A 146 12.23 11.95 -35.93
N ALA A 147 11.80 10.69 -35.94
CA ALA A 147 10.89 10.15 -36.95
C ALA A 147 9.45 10.66 -36.75
N GLY A 148 9.13 11.84 -37.29
CA GLY A 148 7.86 12.55 -37.04
C GLY A 148 6.58 11.74 -37.30
N ASP A 149 6.51 11.00 -38.41
CA ASP A 149 5.32 10.19 -38.74
C ASP A 149 5.11 9.01 -37.79
N GLN A 150 6.20 8.39 -37.33
CA GLN A 150 6.18 7.28 -36.38
C GLN A 150 5.94 7.77 -34.95
N LEU A 151 6.45 8.97 -34.61
CA LEU A 151 6.22 9.62 -33.33
C LEU A 151 4.75 9.90 -33.08
N ALA A 152 3.99 10.32 -34.11
CA ALA A 152 2.56 10.57 -33.97
C ALA A 152 1.77 9.27 -33.67
N SER A 153 2.16 8.13 -34.24
CA SER A 153 1.55 6.83 -33.92
C SER A 153 1.94 6.36 -32.52
N ALA A 154 3.24 6.36 -32.23
CA ALA A 154 3.77 5.94 -30.93
C ALA A 154 3.17 6.75 -29.78
N ARG A 155 2.97 8.06 -29.99
CA ARG A 155 2.28 8.94 -29.03
C ARG A 155 0.87 8.46 -28.73
N ARG A 156 0.05 8.21 -29.75
CA ARG A 156 -1.35 7.76 -29.57
C ARG A 156 -1.41 6.41 -28.85
N GLU A 157 -0.60 5.45 -29.29
CA GLU A 157 -0.54 4.11 -28.69
C GLU A 157 -0.08 4.16 -27.23
N THR A 158 0.89 5.02 -26.92
CA THR A 158 1.38 5.22 -25.54
C THR A 158 0.30 5.84 -24.66
N ILE A 159 -0.40 6.86 -25.13
CA ILE A 159 -1.51 7.50 -24.40
C ILE A 159 -2.61 6.48 -24.11
N GLU A 160 -3.05 5.74 -25.13
CA GLU A 160 -4.11 4.74 -24.98
C GLU A 160 -3.73 3.65 -23.96
N ALA A 161 -2.50 3.14 -24.05
CA ALA A 161 -2.00 2.15 -23.10
C ALA A 161 -1.94 2.69 -21.66
N LEU A 162 -1.47 3.93 -21.46
CA LEU A 162 -1.42 4.57 -20.14
C LEU A 162 -2.81 4.75 -19.54
N GLN A 163 -3.80 5.17 -20.35
CA GLN A 163 -5.19 5.30 -19.91
C GLN A 163 -5.83 3.95 -19.53
N VAL A 164 -5.51 2.88 -20.28
CA VAL A 164 -5.96 1.53 -19.93
C VAL A 164 -5.37 1.09 -18.60
N LEU A 165 -4.08 1.35 -18.39
CA LEU A 165 -3.37 1.02 -17.15
C LEU A 165 -3.92 1.78 -15.95
N GLU A 166 -4.19 3.08 -16.09
CA GLU A 166 -4.81 3.93 -15.08
C GLU A 166 -6.19 3.39 -14.67
N LYS A 167 -7.07 3.15 -15.65
CA LYS A 167 -8.41 2.58 -15.43
C LYS A 167 -8.33 1.21 -14.74
N THR A 168 -7.31 0.42 -15.08
CA THR A 168 -7.09 -0.89 -14.45
C THR A 168 -6.69 -0.72 -12.98
N ALA A 169 -5.79 0.20 -12.64
CA ALA A 169 -5.45 0.51 -11.23
C ALA A 169 -6.68 0.95 -10.44
N ALA A 170 -7.45 1.89 -10.99
CA ALA A 170 -8.67 2.39 -10.36
C ALA A 170 -9.73 1.27 -10.19
N GLY A 171 -9.85 0.37 -11.17
CA GLY A 171 -10.72 -0.80 -11.11
C GLY A 171 -10.32 -1.80 -10.03
N GLU A 172 -9.04 -2.14 -9.93
CA GLU A 172 -8.50 -3.00 -8.87
C GLU A 172 -8.71 -2.40 -7.47
N LEU A 173 -8.50 -1.09 -7.32
CA LEU A 173 -8.79 -0.37 -6.08
C LEU A 173 -10.29 -0.43 -5.73
N SER A 174 -11.16 -0.08 -6.67
CA SER A 174 -12.61 -0.10 -6.48
C SER A 174 -13.12 -1.49 -6.10
N ARG A 175 -12.60 -2.53 -6.76
CA ARG A 175 -12.92 -3.93 -6.43
C ARG A 175 -12.45 -4.30 -5.02
N ALA A 176 -11.25 -3.89 -4.62
CA ALA A 176 -10.73 -4.17 -3.28
C ALA A 176 -11.50 -3.44 -2.17
N VAL A 177 -11.97 -2.22 -2.43
CA VAL A 177 -12.83 -1.46 -1.51
C VAL A 177 -14.24 -2.08 -1.44
N SER A 178 -14.78 -2.47 -2.58
CA SER A 178 -16.12 -3.08 -2.67
C SER A 178 -16.18 -4.42 -1.95
N SER A 179 -15.15 -5.27 -2.09
CA SER A 179 -15.09 -6.55 -1.37
C SER A 179 -15.07 -6.35 0.14
N LYS A 180 -14.36 -5.33 0.62
CA LYS A 180 -14.33 -4.96 2.04
C LYS A 180 -15.68 -4.46 2.53
N THR A 181 -16.36 -3.63 1.74
CA THR A 181 -17.69 -3.10 2.08
C THR A 181 -18.73 -4.23 2.15
N LEU A 182 -18.67 -5.20 1.23
CA LEU A 182 -19.53 -6.39 1.26
C LEU A 182 -19.29 -7.24 2.52
N GLY A 183 -18.03 -7.40 2.93
CA GLY A 183 -17.67 -8.09 4.18
C GLY A 183 -18.30 -7.41 5.39
N ILE A 184 -18.21 -6.08 5.49
CA ILE A 184 -18.82 -5.30 6.58
C ILE A 184 -20.34 -5.47 6.59
N ALA A 185 -20.99 -5.45 5.43
CA ALA A 185 -22.45 -5.64 5.34
C ALA A 185 -22.86 -7.05 5.81
N ALA A 186 -22.13 -8.09 5.40
CA ALA A 186 -22.36 -9.45 5.83
C ALA A 186 -22.11 -9.64 7.34
N ASP A 187 -21.05 -9.04 7.86
CA ASP A 187 -20.74 -9.05 9.30
C ASP A 187 -21.84 -8.33 10.09
N SER A 188 -22.37 -7.22 9.57
CA SER A 188 -23.49 -6.49 10.18
C SER A 188 -24.77 -7.33 10.22
N GLU A 189 -25.12 -7.98 9.11
CA GLU A 189 -26.27 -8.90 9.05
C GLU A 189 -26.10 -10.07 10.03
N ALA A 190 -24.89 -10.61 10.15
CA ALA A 190 -24.58 -11.67 11.11
C ALA A 190 -24.74 -11.20 12.56
N ILE A 191 -24.28 -9.98 12.88
CA ILE A 191 -24.45 -9.37 14.20
C ILE A 191 -25.94 -9.15 14.51
N GLU A 192 -26.72 -8.60 13.58
CA GLU A 192 -28.17 -8.40 13.77
C GLU A 192 -28.91 -9.74 13.97
N ARG A 193 -28.52 -10.77 13.21
CA ARG A 193 -29.09 -12.11 13.35
C ARG A 193 -28.75 -12.73 14.70
N LEU A 194 -27.51 -12.57 15.17
CA LEU A 194 -27.08 -13.03 16.49
C LEU A 194 -27.84 -12.29 17.61
N ALA A 195 -27.92 -10.96 17.52
CA ALA A 195 -28.64 -10.13 18.48
C ALA A 195 -30.12 -10.51 18.59
N ARG A 196 -30.80 -10.75 17.45
CA ARG A 196 -32.18 -11.26 17.43
C ARG A 196 -32.31 -12.64 18.07
N MET A 197 -31.34 -13.53 17.85
CA MET A 197 -31.33 -14.87 18.45
C MET A 197 -31.16 -14.80 19.98
N ASP A 198 -30.36 -13.86 20.45
CA ASP A 198 -30.13 -13.60 21.89
C ASP A 198 -31.26 -12.76 22.53
N GLY A 199 -32.29 -12.38 21.76
CA GLY A 199 -33.48 -11.67 22.25
C GLY A 199 -33.36 -10.14 22.30
N TYR A 200 -32.31 -9.56 21.71
CA TYR A 200 -32.17 -8.11 21.55
C TYR A 200 -32.75 -7.67 20.19
N SER A 201 -33.91 -7.01 20.20
CA SER A 201 -34.47 -6.32 19.02
C SER A 201 -33.91 -4.90 18.91
N VAL A 202 -33.50 -4.48 17.71
CA VAL A 202 -33.01 -3.11 17.42
C VAL A 202 -34.18 -2.11 17.26
N ASP A 203 -35.43 -2.53 17.52
CA ASP A 203 -36.64 -1.72 17.33
C ASP A 203 -36.98 -0.77 18.50
N ASP A 204 -36.20 -0.70 19.57
CA ASP A 204 -36.45 0.26 20.66
C ASP A 204 -35.66 1.57 20.47
N ALA A 205 -36.00 2.32 19.43
CA ALA A 205 -35.87 3.78 19.48
C ALA A 205 -37.22 4.32 20.00
N PRO A 206 -37.26 5.14 21.07
CA PRO A 206 -38.53 5.59 21.62
C PRO A 206 -39.21 6.55 20.64
N ASP A 207 -40.38 6.14 20.14
CA ASP A 207 -41.30 7.03 19.43
C ASP A 207 -41.78 8.11 20.41
N GLU A 208 -41.08 9.24 20.46
CA GLU A 208 -41.63 10.51 20.95
C GLU A 208 -42.66 11.01 19.92
N ASP A 209 -43.89 10.50 19.94
CA ASP A 209 -45.03 11.15 19.26
C ASP A 209 -46.40 10.70 19.84
N GLU A 210 -46.54 10.80 21.17
CA GLU A 210 -47.85 10.88 21.84
C GLU A 210 -48.15 12.34 22.19
N ALA A 211 -48.40 13.17 21.16
CA ALA A 211 -48.97 14.51 21.37
C ALA A 211 -49.90 14.92 20.23
N GLY A 212 -51.16 14.51 20.36
CA GLY A 212 -52.28 15.33 19.90
C GLY A 212 -52.91 14.96 18.57
N THR A 213 -53.92 14.08 18.62
CA THR A 213 -55.13 14.23 17.80
C THR A 213 -56.27 13.46 18.45
N THR A 214 -56.93 14.10 19.42
CA THR A 214 -58.29 13.74 19.85
C THR A 214 -59.00 15.00 20.34
N ALA A 215 -59.26 15.95 19.43
CA ALA A 215 -60.31 16.96 19.63
C ALA A 215 -60.55 17.81 18.37
N LYS A 216 -61.47 17.38 17.50
CA LYS A 216 -62.48 18.31 16.97
C LYS A 216 -63.72 17.59 16.46
N THR A 217 -64.75 17.69 17.29
CA THR A 217 -66.15 17.37 17.03
C THR A 217 -66.75 18.37 16.04
N ARG A 218 -67.80 17.92 15.31
CA ARG A 218 -68.89 18.75 14.73
C ARG A 218 -68.47 19.56 13.48
N THR A 219 -69.07 19.33 12.31
CA THR A 219 -70.43 19.80 11.96
C THR A 219 -70.68 19.49 10.47
N GLU A 220 -71.95 19.19 10.11
CA GLU A 220 -72.51 19.09 8.73
C GLU A 220 -72.06 17.86 7.93
N GLU A 221 -72.91 17.04 7.31
CA GLU A 221 -73.98 17.43 6.39
C GLU A 221 -75.05 16.32 6.28
N LYS A 222 -76.30 16.76 6.24
CA LYS A 222 -77.49 16.01 5.84
C LYS A 222 -77.83 16.49 4.42
N GLN A 223 -78.35 15.59 3.56
CA GLN A 223 -78.77 15.76 2.14
C GLN A 223 -77.73 15.14 1.19
N GLN A 224 -78.03 14.19 0.29
CA GLN A 224 -79.28 13.79 -0.37
C GLN A 224 -79.39 12.26 -0.45
#